data_AF-A0A6N9RDY8-F1
#
_entry.id   AF-A0A6N9RDY8-F1
#
_cell.length_a   1.000
_cell.length_b   1.000
_cell.length_c   1.000
_cell.angle_alpha   90.00
_cell.angle_beta   90.00
_cell.angle_gamma   90.00
#
_symmetry.space_group_name_H-M   'P 1'
#
loop_
_entity.id
_entity.type
_entity.pdbx_description
1 polymer ?
#
loop_
_entity_poly.entity_id
_entity_poly.type
_entity_poly.pdbx_seq_one_letter_code
_entity_poly.pdbx_strand_id
1 'polypeptide(L)'
;MRYATAMNSTPTLNGRAAAAPDVDDPYGFKNLLRGDDPIMRGHEKVPASSVAVQLVQVDEARPQTPQNGFGAESAIVLMFGTGFLLLAVLGGATEKRSMFGRFARPVLFAGLFLALLLGAGLLSNIKDSASDWGLRPAETGLVIGLLYGTFIALLGFLARKIWRLGGVNATHKHDPVAQPPTASARMPEKTEDSIYATIDIELESGNMNRGLWTRLYADCDGNDAKTRAAYIRARAVQLQRSV
;
A
#
# COMPACT_ATOMS: atom_id res chain seq x y z
N MET A 1 14.22 -26.20 -41.58
CA MET A 1 14.27 -25.17 -40.51
C MET A 1 15.32 -25.59 -39.50
N ARG A 2 16.46 -24.89 -39.48
CA ARG A 2 17.60 -25.17 -38.58
C ARG A 2 17.54 -24.17 -37.43
N TYR A 3 17.41 -24.64 -36.19
CA TYR A 3 17.50 -23.81 -35.01
C TYR A 3 18.97 -23.60 -34.66
N ALA A 4 19.42 -22.34 -34.70
CA ALA A 4 20.74 -21.94 -34.24
C ALA A 4 20.66 -21.67 -32.73
N THR A 5 21.32 -22.51 -31.95
CA THR A 5 21.54 -22.36 -30.51
C THR A 5 22.56 -21.25 -30.28
N ALA A 6 22.13 -20.10 -29.76
CA ALA A 6 23.02 -19.04 -29.32
C ALA A 6 23.65 -19.42 -27.96
N MET A 7 24.97 -19.59 -27.95
CA MET A 7 25.76 -19.80 -26.74
C MET A 7 25.88 -18.49 -25.95
N ASN A 8 25.48 -18.53 -24.67
CA ASN A 8 25.75 -17.48 -23.69
C ASN A 8 27.25 -17.46 -23.36
N SER A 9 27.93 -16.38 -23.70
CA SER A 9 29.27 -16.04 -23.23
C SER A 9 29.20 -15.55 -21.78
N THR A 10 29.78 -16.31 -20.86
CA THR A 10 30.04 -15.89 -19.48
C THR A 10 31.10 -14.77 -19.45
N PRO A 11 30.88 -13.69 -18.68
CA PRO A 11 31.93 -12.69 -18.44
C PRO A 11 33.00 -13.27 -17.52
N THR A 12 34.23 -13.33 -18.01
CA THR A 12 35.42 -13.66 -17.23
C THR A 12 35.70 -12.54 -16.21
N LEU A 13 35.51 -12.84 -14.94
CA LEU A 13 35.96 -12.03 -13.81
C LEU A 13 37.49 -11.91 -13.85
N ASN A 14 37.98 -10.70 -14.14
CA ASN A 14 39.39 -10.36 -14.05
C ASN A 14 39.89 -10.59 -12.62
N GLY A 15 40.84 -11.51 -12.49
CA GLY A 15 41.54 -11.83 -11.26
C GLY A 15 42.33 -10.62 -10.75
N ARG A 16 41.86 -10.05 -9.64
CA ARG A 16 42.71 -9.33 -8.70
C ARG A 16 42.85 -10.24 -7.49
N ALA A 17 43.98 -10.96 -7.44
CA ALA A 17 44.36 -11.75 -6.28
C ALA A 17 44.39 -10.82 -5.07
N ALA A 18 43.40 -10.94 -4.19
CA ALA A 18 43.45 -10.36 -2.87
C ALA A 18 44.56 -11.11 -2.11
N ALA A 19 45.69 -10.42 -1.89
CA ALA A 19 46.71 -10.90 -0.98
C ALA A 19 46.03 -11.16 0.37
N ALA A 20 46.20 -12.37 0.89
CA ALA A 20 45.70 -12.73 2.21
C ALA A 20 46.23 -11.72 3.24
N PRO A 21 45.39 -11.23 4.17
CA PRO A 21 45.87 -10.38 5.25
C PRO A 21 46.86 -11.18 6.09
N ASP A 22 48.09 -10.66 6.16
CA ASP A 22 49.15 -11.17 7.02
C ASP A 22 48.67 -11.09 8.48
N VAL A 23 48.54 -12.24 9.13
CA VAL A 23 47.85 -12.41 10.43
C VAL A 23 48.67 -11.85 11.60
N ASP A 24 49.91 -11.43 11.35
CA ASP A 24 50.89 -11.06 12.38
C ASP A 24 51.12 -9.53 12.56
N ASP A 25 50.23 -8.66 12.04
CA ASP A 25 50.26 -7.22 12.36
C ASP A 25 48.87 -6.55 12.29
N PRO A 26 47.97 -6.79 13.27
CA PRO A 26 46.62 -6.21 13.28
C PRO A 26 46.58 -4.68 13.46
N TYR A 27 47.72 -4.03 13.72
CA TYR A 27 47.79 -2.59 14.01
C TYR A 27 48.80 -1.81 13.16
N GLY A 28 49.49 -2.44 12.21
CA GLY A 28 50.32 -1.75 11.22
C GLY A 28 51.48 -0.93 11.79
N PHE A 29 52.04 -1.32 12.95
CA PHE A 29 53.09 -0.53 13.62
C PHE A 29 54.49 -0.73 13.03
N LYS A 30 54.71 -1.77 12.21
CA LYS A 30 56.06 -2.10 11.70
C LYS A 30 56.62 -1.07 10.70
N ASN A 31 55.79 -0.18 10.14
CA ASN A 31 56.24 0.86 9.21
C ASN A 31 56.63 2.19 9.86
N LEU A 32 56.40 2.38 11.18
CA LEU A 32 56.73 3.63 11.88
C LEU A 32 58.12 3.64 12.55
N LEU A 33 58.84 2.52 12.54
CA LEU A 33 60.17 2.38 13.13
C LEU A 33 61.29 2.21 12.10
N ARG A 34 60.98 2.33 10.79
CA ARG A 34 62.00 2.35 9.75
C ARG A 34 62.55 3.77 9.63
N GLY A 35 63.43 4.11 10.57
CA GLY A 35 64.14 5.39 10.65
C GLY A 35 65.18 5.56 9.54
N ASP A 36 64.71 5.81 8.33
CA ASP A 36 65.52 6.22 7.18
C ASP A 36 65.01 7.57 6.64
N ASP A 37 65.01 8.60 7.48
CA ASP A 37 64.93 10.00 7.02
C ASP A 37 66.35 10.61 7.05
N PRO A 38 67.09 10.56 5.93
CA PRO A 38 68.36 11.24 5.84
C PRO A 38 68.16 12.74 5.59
N ILE A 39 68.79 13.53 6.46
CA ILE A 39 69.54 14.75 6.10
C ILE A 39 68.65 15.98 5.86
N MET A 40 68.40 16.85 6.85
CA MET A 40 69.37 17.79 7.42
C MET A 40 70.40 18.29 6.39
N ARG A 41 69.99 19.16 5.47
CA ARG A 41 70.93 19.96 4.67
C ARG A 41 70.43 21.40 4.49
N GLY A 42 71.22 22.33 5.00
CA GLY A 42 71.40 23.66 4.39
C GLY A 42 70.45 24.75 4.84
N HIS A 43 70.84 25.48 5.88
CA HIS A 43 70.46 26.88 6.05
C HIS A 43 71.01 27.70 4.88
N GLU A 44 70.14 28.12 3.95
CA GLU A 44 70.41 29.22 3.04
C GLU A 44 69.50 30.39 3.41
N LYS A 45 70.12 31.53 3.76
CA LYS A 45 69.42 32.78 4.06
C LYS A 45 68.77 33.30 2.77
N VAL A 46 67.46 33.08 2.63
CA VAL A 46 66.65 33.75 1.60
C VAL A 46 66.40 35.20 2.07
N PRO A 47 66.74 36.23 1.26
CA PRO A 47 66.47 37.62 1.61
C PRO A 47 64.96 37.89 1.66
N ALA A 48 64.56 38.59 2.71
CA ALA A 48 63.18 38.98 2.98
C ALA A 48 62.73 40.11 2.05
N SER A 49 62.39 39.80 0.81
CA SER A 49 61.52 40.64 -0.02
C SER A 49 60.94 39.82 -1.18
N SER A 50 59.62 39.83 -1.27
CA SER A 50 58.83 39.24 -2.37
C SER A 50 58.63 37.72 -2.34
N VAL A 51 57.89 37.24 -1.35
CA VAL A 51 57.04 36.05 -1.55
C VAL A 51 55.61 36.49 -1.26
N ALA A 52 54.91 36.91 -2.32
CA ALA A 52 53.46 36.93 -2.32
C ALA A 52 53.02 35.47 -2.16
N VAL A 53 52.63 35.10 -0.94
CA VAL A 53 51.97 33.83 -0.66
C VAL A 53 50.63 33.88 -1.38
N GLN A 54 50.61 33.43 -2.63
CA GLN A 54 49.40 32.90 -3.23
C GLN A 54 49.00 31.73 -2.34
N LEU A 55 47.97 31.93 -1.53
CA LEU A 55 47.15 30.85 -1.01
C LEU A 55 46.62 30.08 -2.22
N VAL A 56 47.40 29.11 -2.68
CA VAL A 56 46.89 28.00 -3.47
C VAL A 56 45.91 27.32 -2.53
N GLN A 57 44.62 27.55 -2.75
CA GLN A 57 43.59 26.67 -2.22
C GLN A 57 43.91 25.29 -2.78
N VAL A 58 44.57 24.48 -1.95
CA VAL A 58 44.60 23.04 -2.13
C VAL A 58 43.16 22.62 -1.89
N ASP A 59 42.40 22.57 -2.97
CA ASP A 59 41.09 21.95 -3.00
C ASP A 59 41.35 20.49 -2.60
N GLU A 60 41.09 20.19 -1.33
CA GLU A 60 41.08 18.83 -0.82
C GLU A 60 40.10 18.06 -1.70
N ALA A 61 40.65 17.23 -2.58
CA ALA A 61 39.91 16.27 -3.37
C ALA A 61 39.22 15.31 -2.40
N ARG A 62 38.05 15.72 -1.90
CA ARG A 62 37.18 14.89 -1.08
C ARG A 62 36.90 13.64 -1.92
N PRO A 63 37.16 12.43 -1.38
CA PRO A 63 36.83 11.21 -2.09
C PRO A 63 35.35 11.27 -2.43
N GLN A 64 35.04 11.35 -3.72
CA GLN A 64 33.67 11.26 -4.19
C GLN A 64 33.18 9.85 -3.85
N THR A 65 32.37 9.76 -2.80
CA THR A 65 31.61 8.55 -2.53
C THR A 65 30.73 8.29 -3.76
N PRO A 66 30.75 7.09 -4.34
CA PRO A 66 29.97 6.79 -5.53
C PRO A 66 28.49 7.01 -5.23
N GLN A 67 27.94 8.10 -5.76
CA GLN A 67 26.53 8.51 -5.65
C GLN A 67 25.57 7.63 -6.48
N ASN A 68 26.03 6.46 -6.93
CA ASN A 68 25.25 5.54 -7.76
C ASN A 68 24.73 4.38 -6.92
N GLY A 69 24.12 4.69 -5.78
CA GLY A 69 23.37 3.73 -4.99
C GLY A 69 21.90 4.11 -5.04
N PHE A 70 21.11 3.42 -5.86
CA PHE A 70 19.69 3.24 -5.58
C PHE A 70 19.60 2.66 -4.16
N GLY A 71 19.51 3.54 -3.16
CA GLY A 71 19.62 3.19 -1.75
C GLY A 71 18.53 2.22 -1.36
N ALA A 72 18.82 1.38 -0.37
CA ALA A 72 17.91 0.37 0.19
C ALA A 72 16.50 0.92 0.52
N GLU A 73 16.37 2.24 0.67
CA GLU A 73 15.10 2.94 0.88
C GLU A 73 14.11 2.81 -0.29
N SER A 74 14.61 2.79 -1.54
CA SER A 74 13.75 2.60 -2.73
C SER A 74 13.17 1.18 -2.82
N ALA A 75 13.89 0.18 -2.30
CA ALA A 75 13.40 -1.20 -2.22
C ALA A 75 12.27 -1.35 -1.18
N ILE A 76 12.33 -0.60 -0.08
CA ILE A 76 11.31 -0.60 0.97
C ILE A 76 9.97 -0.06 0.42
N VAL A 77 10.01 1.04 -0.34
CA VAL A 77 8.80 1.63 -0.95
C VAL A 77 8.16 0.68 -1.97
N LEU A 78 8.96 -0.01 -2.78
CA LEU A 78 8.46 -1.01 -3.72
C LEU A 78 7.84 -2.22 -3.00
N MET A 79 8.42 -2.68 -1.89
CA MET A 79 7.86 -3.81 -1.13
C MET A 79 6.53 -3.48 -0.45
N PHE A 80 6.39 -2.29 0.14
CA PHE A 80 5.12 -1.90 0.79
C PHE A 80 4.03 -1.54 -0.22
N GLY A 81 4.37 -0.85 -1.31
CA GLY A 81 3.40 -0.50 -2.35
C GLY A 81 2.85 -1.72 -3.09
N THR A 82 3.72 -2.67 -3.46
CA THR A 82 3.31 -3.92 -4.11
C THR A 82 2.60 -4.86 -3.14
N GLY A 83 3.02 -4.94 -1.87
CA GLY A 83 2.35 -5.73 -0.84
C GLY A 83 0.92 -5.28 -0.57
N PHE A 84 0.67 -3.97 -0.50
CA PHE A 84 -0.67 -3.42 -0.31
C PHE A 84 -1.55 -3.61 -1.55
N LEU A 85 -1.00 -3.44 -2.76
CA LEU A 85 -1.72 -3.72 -4.00
C LEU A 85 -2.08 -5.21 -4.11
N LEU A 86 -1.17 -6.11 -3.73
CA LEU A 86 -1.41 -7.55 -3.70
C LEU A 86 -2.47 -7.91 -2.66
N LEU A 87 -2.46 -7.30 -1.47
CA LEU A 87 -3.49 -7.46 -0.44
C LEU A 87 -4.85 -6.91 -0.88
N ALA A 88 -4.88 -5.81 -1.62
CA ALA A 88 -6.13 -5.27 -2.17
C ALA A 88 -6.69 -6.16 -3.30
N VAL A 89 -5.83 -6.72 -4.14
CA VAL A 89 -6.21 -7.65 -5.22
C VAL A 89 -6.64 -9.01 -4.66
N LEU A 90 -5.90 -9.57 -3.70
CA LEU A 90 -6.23 -10.83 -3.02
C LEU A 90 -7.44 -10.69 -2.09
N GLY A 91 -7.57 -9.55 -1.39
CA GLY A 91 -8.74 -9.24 -0.57
C GLY A 91 -10.02 -9.00 -1.38
N GLY A 92 -9.88 -8.62 -2.66
CA GLY A 92 -11.00 -8.54 -3.61
C GLY A 92 -11.54 -9.90 -4.06
N ALA A 93 -10.78 -10.98 -3.88
CA ALA A 93 -11.16 -12.34 -4.30
C ALA A 93 -11.87 -13.16 -3.21
N THR A 94 -11.96 -12.66 -1.97
CA THR A 94 -12.70 -13.37 -0.92
C THR A 94 -14.16 -12.95 -0.93
N GLU A 95 -14.99 -13.80 -1.52
CA GLU A 95 -16.45 -13.75 -1.65
C GLU A 95 -17.22 -13.84 -0.32
N LYS A 96 -16.66 -13.30 0.78
CA LYS A 96 -17.31 -13.22 2.10
C LYS A 96 -17.69 -11.76 2.42
N ARG A 97 -18.65 -11.23 1.66
CA ARG A 97 -19.13 -9.83 1.77
C ARG A 97 -20.06 -9.55 2.95
N SER A 98 -20.51 -10.56 3.70
CA SER A 98 -21.68 -10.40 4.60
C SER A 98 -21.39 -9.79 5.98
N MET A 99 -20.18 -9.94 6.56
CA MET A 99 -19.91 -9.42 7.92
C MET A 99 -19.18 -8.08 7.97
N PHE A 100 -18.55 -7.66 6.87
CA PHE A 100 -17.69 -6.47 6.89
C PHE A 100 -18.42 -5.14 6.63
N GLY A 101 -19.71 -5.13 6.30
CA GLY A 101 -20.42 -3.91 5.86
C GLY A 101 -20.38 -2.73 6.83
N ARG A 102 -20.36 -2.98 8.15
CA ARG A 102 -20.30 -1.91 9.17
C ARG A 102 -18.88 -1.44 9.49
N PHE A 103 -17.86 -2.29 9.34
CA PHE A 103 -16.47 -1.95 9.63
C PHE A 103 -15.64 -1.60 8.40
N ALA A 104 -16.10 -1.95 7.20
CA ALA A 104 -15.39 -1.66 5.94
C ALA A 104 -15.23 -0.15 5.72
N ARG A 105 -16.24 0.66 6.06
CA ARG A 105 -16.16 2.12 5.92
C ARG A 105 -15.06 2.72 6.80
N PRO A 106 -15.04 2.55 8.14
CA PRO A 106 -13.99 3.12 8.98
C PRO A 106 -12.60 2.55 8.67
N VAL A 107 -12.47 1.27 8.30
CA VAL A 107 -11.18 0.68 7.91
C VAL A 107 -10.67 1.28 6.59
N LEU A 108 -11.55 1.51 5.61
CA LEU A 108 -11.17 2.20 4.37
C LEU A 108 -10.77 3.65 4.64
N PHE A 109 -11.47 4.36 5.53
CA PHE A 109 -11.09 5.73 5.92
C PHE A 109 -9.75 5.77 6.66
N ALA A 110 -9.51 4.84 7.58
CA ALA A 110 -8.23 4.72 8.28
C ALA A 110 -7.08 4.39 7.32
N GLY A 111 -7.32 3.48 6.36
CA GLY A 111 -6.34 3.15 5.31
C GLY A 111 -6.05 4.34 4.38
N LEU A 112 -7.09 5.07 3.98
CA LEU A 112 -6.93 6.29 3.16
C LEU A 112 -6.17 7.38 3.92
N PHE A 113 -6.47 7.55 5.21
CA PHE A 113 -5.80 8.53 6.07
C PHE A 113 -4.32 8.18 6.28
N LEU A 114 -4.01 6.90 6.53
CA LEU A 114 -2.63 6.44 6.65
C LEU A 114 -1.86 6.59 5.33
N ALA A 115 -2.49 6.29 4.19
CA ALA A 115 -1.91 6.51 2.86
C ALA A 115 -1.65 8.00 2.59
N LEU A 116 -2.53 8.91 3.04
CA LEU A 116 -2.33 10.35 2.97
C LEU A 116 -1.15 10.81 3.83
N LEU A 117 -1.02 10.29 5.05
CA LEU A 117 0.11 10.59 5.94
C LEU A 117 1.43 10.09 5.38
N LEU A 118 1.47 8.85 4.85
CA LEU A 118 2.64 8.30 4.18
C LEU A 118 3.00 9.09 2.91
N GLY A 119 1.99 9.48 2.11
CA GLY A 119 2.19 10.33 0.94
C GLY A 119 2.79 11.69 1.30
N ALA A 120 2.34 12.31 2.40
CA ALA A 120 2.89 13.58 2.88
C ALA A 120 4.37 13.44 3.33
N GLY A 121 4.73 12.34 3.99
CA GLY A 121 6.13 12.04 4.35
C GLY A 121 7.02 11.73 3.15
N LEU A 122 6.48 11.10 2.10
CA LEU A 122 7.20 10.91 0.83
C LEU A 122 7.43 12.25 0.11
N LEU A 123 6.50 13.20 0.23
CA LEU A 123 6.62 14.51 -0.39
C LEU A 123 7.79 15.33 0.16
N SER A 124 8.12 15.21 1.45
CA SER A 124 9.29 15.89 1.99
C SER A 124 10.58 15.37 1.37
N ASN A 125 10.70 14.07 1.12
CA ASN A 125 11.88 13.51 0.44
C ASN A 125 11.96 13.88 -1.05
N ILE A 126 10.82 13.98 -1.74
CA ILE A 126 10.80 14.37 -3.16
C ILE A 126 11.27 15.82 -3.34
N LYS A 127 10.99 16.70 -2.37
CA LYS A 127 11.41 18.10 -2.45
C LYS A 127 12.93 18.24 -2.50
N ASP A 128 13.64 17.41 -1.74
CA ASP A 128 15.11 17.43 -1.71
C ASP A 128 15.68 16.84 -3.01
N SER A 129 15.09 15.74 -3.52
CA SER A 129 15.50 15.10 -4.79
C SER A 129 15.15 15.93 -6.04
N ALA A 130 14.13 16.78 -5.99
CA ALA A 130 13.73 17.60 -7.14
C ALA A 130 14.79 18.65 -7.51
N SER A 131 15.61 19.07 -6.54
CA SER A 131 16.74 19.97 -6.78
C SER A 131 17.85 19.30 -7.61
N ASP A 132 18.07 18.00 -7.41
CA ASP A 132 19.06 17.21 -8.17
C ASP A 132 18.66 16.99 -9.63
N TRP A 133 17.36 17.11 -9.96
CA TRP A 133 16.87 16.97 -11.33
C TRP A 133 16.95 18.27 -12.13
N GLY A 134 17.46 19.35 -11.53
CA GLY A 134 17.63 20.65 -12.20
C GLY A 134 16.31 21.36 -12.53
N LEU A 135 15.18 20.92 -11.96
CA LEU A 135 13.90 21.60 -12.16
C LEU A 135 13.88 22.93 -11.41
N ARG A 136 13.31 23.95 -12.07
CA ARG A 136 13.10 25.24 -11.42
C ARG A 136 11.98 25.11 -10.37
N PRO A 137 12.01 25.89 -9.28
CA PRO A 137 10.98 25.83 -8.23
C PRO A 137 9.53 26.02 -8.74
N ALA A 138 9.36 26.78 -9.83
CA ALA A 138 8.06 26.98 -10.47
C ALA A 138 7.56 25.71 -11.20
N GLU A 139 8.47 24.93 -11.78
CA GLU A 139 8.16 23.70 -12.53
C GLU A 139 7.84 22.54 -11.58
N THR A 140 8.56 22.46 -10.45
CA THR A 140 8.27 21.46 -9.41
C THR A 140 6.85 21.58 -8.86
N GLY A 141 6.36 22.82 -8.68
CA GLY A 141 4.99 23.06 -8.24
C GLY A 141 3.95 22.56 -9.25
N LEU A 142 4.22 22.73 -10.54
CA LEU A 142 3.32 22.31 -11.62
C LEU A 142 3.23 20.78 -11.72
N VAL A 143 4.37 20.08 -11.66
CA VAL A 143 4.41 18.61 -11.73
C VAL A 143 3.69 17.98 -10.54
N ILE A 144 3.95 18.49 -9.33
CA ILE A 144 3.27 18.02 -8.11
C ILE A 144 1.75 18.26 -8.24
N GLY A 145 1.34 19.44 -8.70
CA GLY A 145 -0.06 19.78 -8.93
C GLY A 145 -0.77 18.82 -9.89
N LEU A 146 -0.12 18.44 -11.00
CA LEU A 146 -0.66 17.49 -11.98
C LEU A 146 -0.82 16.07 -11.39
N LEU A 147 0.18 15.60 -10.65
CA LEU A 147 0.11 14.29 -9.99
C LEU A 147 -1.00 14.24 -8.95
N TYR A 148 -1.17 15.29 -8.15
CA TYR A 148 -2.27 15.38 -7.18
C TYR A 148 -3.63 15.47 -7.84
N GLY A 149 -3.76 16.32 -8.86
CA GLY A 149 -5.02 16.49 -9.60
C GLY A 149 -5.49 15.18 -10.23
N THR A 150 -4.58 14.45 -10.86
CA THR A 150 -4.89 13.14 -11.47
C THR A 150 -5.24 12.08 -10.41
N PHE A 151 -4.53 12.05 -9.28
CA PHE A 151 -4.83 11.14 -8.18
C PHE A 151 -6.22 11.39 -7.56
N ILE A 152 -6.56 12.66 -7.27
CA ILE A 152 -7.87 13.04 -6.74
C ILE A 152 -8.99 12.70 -7.74
N ALA A 153 -8.78 12.98 -9.03
CA ALA A 153 -9.74 12.63 -10.07
C ALA A 153 -10.00 11.11 -10.12
N LEU A 154 -8.95 10.30 -9.96
CA LEU A 154 -9.04 8.84 -9.98
C LEU A 154 -9.76 8.29 -8.73
N LEU A 155 -9.51 8.87 -7.54
CA LEU A 155 -10.27 8.57 -6.33
C LEU A 155 -11.76 8.92 -6.48
N GLY A 156 -12.07 10.09 -7.05
CA GLY A 156 -13.45 10.51 -7.33
C GLY A 156 -14.15 9.56 -8.31
N PHE A 157 -13.44 9.12 -9.35
CA PHE A 157 -13.95 8.13 -10.31
C PHE A 157 -14.22 6.78 -9.63
N LEU A 158 -13.33 6.32 -8.77
CA LEU A 158 -13.48 5.05 -8.04
C LEU A 158 -14.63 5.11 -7.05
N ALA A 159 -14.77 6.20 -6.30
CA ALA A 159 -15.90 6.45 -5.41
C ALA A 159 -17.23 6.45 -6.18
N ARG A 160 -17.27 7.10 -7.34
CA ARG A 160 -18.44 7.11 -8.23
C ARG A 160 -18.77 5.71 -8.75
N LYS A 161 -17.76 4.91 -9.11
CA LYS A 161 -17.94 3.52 -9.56
C LYS A 161 -18.47 2.62 -8.44
N ILE A 162 -17.93 2.76 -7.23
CA ILE A 162 -18.41 2.04 -6.04
C ILE A 162 -19.84 2.44 -5.71
N TRP A 163 -20.21 3.72 -5.83
CA TRP A 163 -21.59 4.18 -5.61
C TRP A 163 -22.56 3.65 -6.68
N ARG A 164 -22.13 3.58 -7.95
CA ARG A 164 -22.93 2.97 -9.03
C ARG A 164 -23.14 1.47 -8.85
N LEU A 165 -22.15 0.75 -8.33
CA LEU A 165 -22.23 -0.70 -8.11
C LEU A 165 -22.90 -1.06 -6.78
N GLY A 166 -22.78 -0.18 -5.80
CA GLY A 166 -23.36 -0.29 -4.46
C GLY A 166 -24.59 0.59 -4.29
N GLY A 167 -25.41 0.73 -5.35
CA GLY A 167 -26.74 1.30 -5.32
C GLY A 167 -27.64 0.48 -4.40
N VAL A 168 -27.36 0.58 -3.11
CA VAL A 168 -28.22 0.23 -1.99
C VAL A 168 -29.48 1.02 -2.23
N ASN A 169 -30.50 0.28 -2.68
CA ASN A 169 -31.91 0.48 -2.44
C ASN A 169 -32.12 1.73 -1.61
N ALA A 170 -32.29 2.86 -2.31
CA ALA A 170 -32.97 3.99 -1.72
C ALA A 170 -34.23 3.39 -1.13
N THR A 171 -34.27 3.36 0.20
CA THR A 171 -35.41 2.95 1.00
C THR A 171 -36.64 3.34 0.21
N HIS A 172 -37.37 2.34 -0.28
CA HIS A 172 -38.64 2.56 -0.96
C HIS A 172 -39.43 3.35 0.06
N LYS A 173 -39.47 4.68 -0.12
CA LYS A 173 -40.34 5.54 0.65
C LYS A 173 -41.68 4.98 0.25
N HIS A 174 -42.31 4.21 1.13
CA HIS A 174 -43.70 3.89 0.99
C HIS A 174 -44.34 5.26 0.86
N ASP A 175 -44.72 5.64 -0.36
CA ASP A 175 -45.67 6.71 -0.55
C ASP A 175 -46.82 6.38 0.42
N PRO A 176 -47.28 7.34 1.23
CA PRO A 176 -48.47 7.14 2.03
C PRO A 176 -49.60 6.89 1.03
N VAL A 177 -49.83 5.62 0.68
CA VAL A 177 -51.01 5.18 -0.02
C VAL A 177 -52.14 5.69 0.85
N ALA A 178 -52.85 6.69 0.34
CA ALA A 178 -54.03 7.23 0.97
C ALA A 178 -54.95 6.05 1.24
N GLN A 179 -55.00 5.62 2.50
CA GLN A 179 -55.87 4.55 2.94
C GLN A 179 -57.30 5.03 2.66
N PRO A 180 -58.06 4.36 1.77
CA PRO A 180 -59.48 4.66 1.69
C PRO A 180 -60.08 4.38 3.07
N PRO A 181 -60.87 5.32 3.63
CA PRO A 181 -61.44 5.15 4.94
C PRO A 181 -62.43 3.98 4.92
N THR A 182 -62.26 3.09 5.90
CA THR A 182 -63.29 2.23 6.47
C THR A 182 -63.95 1.20 5.55
N ALA A 183 -63.46 -0.04 5.63
CA ALA A 183 -64.33 -1.22 5.60
C ALA A 183 -63.70 -2.35 6.43
N SER A 184 -64.18 -2.48 7.66
CA SER A 184 -64.13 -3.70 8.50
C SER A 184 -62.74 -4.32 8.77
N ALA A 185 -62.31 -4.21 10.02
CA ALA A 185 -61.15 -4.88 10.60
C ALA A 185 -61.28 -6.42 10.51
N ARG A 186 -61.02 -6.99 9.33
CA ARG A 186 -60.45 -8.33 9.24
C ARG A 186 -59.01 -8.17 9.71
N MET A 187 -58.64 -8.87 10.78
CA MET A 187 -57.24 -9.06 11.13
C MET A 187 -56.50 -9.41 9.82
N PRO A 188 -55.41 -8.71 9.46
CA PRO A 188 -54.68 -9.03 8.25
C PRO A 188 -54.26 -10.48 8.38
N GLU A 189 -54.95 -11.35 7.65
CA GLU A 189 -54.54 -12.73 7.47
C GLU A 189 -53.10 -12.63 6.96
N LYS A 190 -52.15 -13.15 7.72
CA LYS A 190 -50.74 -13.13 7.38
C LYS A 190 -50.62 -13.92 6.08
N THR A 191 -50.66 -13.21 4.96
CA THR A 191 -50.43 -13.80 3.64
C THR A 191 -49.02 -14.35 3.64
N GLU A 192 -48.79 -15.46 2.93
CA GLU A 192 -47.48 -16.09 2.84
C GLU A 192 -46.40 -15.07 2.41
N ASP A 193 -46.75 -14.14 1.54
CA ASP A 193 -45.88 -13.03 1.10
C ASP A 193 -45.38 -12.16 2.26
N SER A 194 -46.23 -11.88 3.26
CA SER A 194 -45.82 -11.09 4.43
C SER A 194 -44.77 -11.81 5.29
N ILE A 195 -44.82 -13.14 5.32
CA ILE A 195 -43.85 -13.99 6.05
C ILE A 195 -42.50 -13.94 5.33
N TYR A 196 -42.49 -14.13 4.01
CA TYR A 196 -41.24 -14.07 3.24
C TYR A 196 -40.61 -12.67 3.24
N ALA A 197 -41.42 -11.60 3.15
CA ALA A 197 -40.93 -10.23 3.28
C ALA A 197 -40.26 -9.99 4.65
N THR A 198 -40.83 -10.54 5.72
CA THR A 198 -40.23 -10.45 7.06
C THR A 198 -38.88 -11.17 7.12
N ILE A 199 -38.78 -12.37 6.52
CA ILE A 199 -37.54 -13.15 6.47
C ILE A 199 -36.45 -12.42 5.67
N ASP A 200 -36.82 -11.79 4.54
CA ASP A 200 -35.89 -11.02 3.74
C ASP A 200 -35.28 -9.86 4.53
N ILE A 201 -36.12 -9.12 5.27
CA ILE A 201 -35.66 -8.07 6.19
C ILE A 201 -34.73 -8.63 7.28
N GLU A 202 -35.03 -9.81 7.85
CA GLU A 202 -34.12 -10.46 8.82
C GLU A 202 -32.75 -10.78 8.21
N LEU A 203 -32.72 -11.27 6.97
CA LEU A 203 -31.50 -11.60 6.24
C LEU A 203 -30.68 -10.35 5.90
N GLU A 204 -31.32 -9.29 5.40
CA GLU A 204 -30.65 -8.04 5.02
C GLU A 204 -30.15 -7.24 6.23
N SER A 205 -30.94 -7.18 7.30
CA SER A 205 -30.58 -6.46 8.52
C SER A 205 -29.49 -7.16 9.34
N GLY A 206 -29.28 -8.47 9.09
CA GLY A 206 -28.39 -9.32 9.87
C GLY A 206 -28.95 -9.71 11.25
N ASN A 207 -30.22 -9.41 11.52
CA ASN A 207 -30.92 -9.79 12.76
C ASN A 207 -31.53 -11.20 12.67
N MET A 208 -30.76 -12.13 12.09
CA MET A 208 -31.17 -13.51 11.89
C MET A 208 -31.10 -14.29 13.20
N ASN A 209 -31.92 -15.33 13.36
CA ASN A 209 -31.74 -16.28 14.45
C ASN A 209 -30.43 -17.06 14.25
N ARG A 210 -29.35 -16.60 14.90
CA ARG A 210 -27.99 -17.15 14.75
C ARG A 210 -27.92 -18.63 15.10
N GLY A 211 -28.70 -19.09 16.07
CA GLY A 211 -28.75 -20.51 16.45
C GLY A 211 -29.31 -21.38 15.32
N LEU A 212 -30.46 -20.98 14.75
CA LEU A 212 -31.06 -21.68 13.61
C LEU A 212 -30.15 -21.66 12.39
N TRP A 213 -29.57 -20.50 12.08
CA TRP A 213 -28.64 -20.35 10.98
C TRP A 213 -27.42 -21.26 11.12
N THR A 214 -26.77 -21.26 12.28
CA THR A 214 -25.54 -22.03 12.53
C THR A 214 -25.80 -23.53 12.41
N ARG A 215 -26.94 -23.99 12.93
CA ARG A 215 -27.36 -25.40 12.77
C ARG A 215 -27.52 -25.76 11.29
N LEU A 216 -28.25 -24.95 10.52
CA LEU A 216 -28.46 -25.18 9.10
C LEU A 216 -27.17 -25.06 8.28
N TYR A 217 -26.22 -24.23 8.72
CA TYR A 217 -24.92 -24.09 8.11
C TYR A 217 -24.09 -25.37 8.25
N ALA A 218 -24.12 -25.98 9.43
CA ALA A 218 -23.51 -27.28 9.67
C ALA A 218 -24.18 -28.38 8.83
N ASP A 219 -25.52 -28.38 8.76
CA ASP A 219 -26.30 -29.34 7.97
C ASP A 219 -26.09 -29.19 6.45
N CYS A 220 -25.63 -28.02 5.98
CA CYS A 220 -25.39 -27.72 4.56
C CYS A 220 -23.90 -27.75 4.17
N ASP A 221 -23.04 -28.40 4.95
CA ASP A 221 -21.59 -28.50 4.72
C ASP A 221 -20.90 -27.15 4.55
N GLY A 222 -21.41 -26.12 5.24
CA GLY A 222 -20.89 -24.76 5.16
C GLY A 222 -21.19 -24.02 3.85
N ASN A 223 -22.13 -24.52 3.04
CA ASN A 223 -22.56 -23.83 1.82
C ASN A 223 -23.58 -22.73 2.14
N ASP A 224 -23.17 -21.46 1.99
CA ASP A 224 -24.01 -20.29 2.30
C ASP A 224 -25.32 -20.24 1.49
N ALA A 225 -25.28 -20.59 0.20
CA ALA A 225 -26.45 -20.53 -0.66
C ALA A 225 -27.51 -21.57 -0.25
N LYS A 226 -27.07 -22.80 0.03
CA LYS A 226 -27.94 -23.87 0.55
C LYS A 226 -28.46 -23.51 1.94
N THR A 227 -27.61 -22.96 2.80
CA THR A 227 -27.98 -22.51 4.15
C THR A 227 -29.04 -21.42 4.13
N ARG A 228 -28.92 -20.42 3.24
CA ARG A 228 -29.94 -19.38 3.04
C ARG A 228 -31.29 -19.98 2.65
N ALA A 229 -31.30 -20.86 1.64
CA ALA A 229 -32.53 -21.51 1.20
C ALA A 229 -33.15 -22.40 2.29
N ALA A 230 -32.32 -23.07 3.10
CA ALA A 230 -32.78 -23.84 4.24
C ALA A 230 -33.33 -22.95 5.37
N TYR A 231 -32.67 -21.81 5.65
CA TYR A 231 -33.09 -20.86 6.66
C TYR A 231 -34.45 -20.26 6.32
N ILE A 232 -34.64 -19.82 5.07
CA ILE A 232 -35.92 -19.26 4.61
C ILE A 232 -37.06 -20.26 4.84
N ARG A 233 -36.87 -21.52 4.45
CA ARG A 233 -37.87 -22.58 4.64
C ARG A 233 -38.17 -22.86 6.12
N ALA A 234 -37.12 -23.03 6.93
CA ALA A 234 -37.30 -23.31 8.36
C ALA A 234 -37.93 -22.12 9.11
N ARG A 235 -37.54 -20.89 8.75
CA ARG A 235 -38.05 -19.67 9.35
C ARG A 235 -39.49 -19.38 8.95
N ALA A 236 -39.88 -19.65 7.70
CA ALA A 236 -41.26 -19.56 7.26
C ALA A 236 -42.18 -20.47 8.09
N VAL A 237 -41.78 -21.73 8.32
CA VAL A 237 -42.53 -22.67 9.17
C VAL A 237 -42.63 -22.17 10.62
N GLN A 238 -41.56 -21.59 11.18
CA GLN A 238 -41.61 -21.00 12.53
C GLN A 238 -42.61 -19.84 12.62
N LEU A 239 -42.59 -18.93 11.63
CA LEU A 239 -43.45 -17.75 11.60
C LEU A 239 -44.91 -18.09 11.30
N GLN A 240 -45.17 -19.17 10.55
CA GLN A 240 -46.51 -19.72 10.34
C GLN A 240 -47.09 -20.34 11.62
N ARG A 241 -46.25 -21.01 12.44
CA ARG A 241 -46.69 -21.65 13.70
C ARG A 241 -46.86 -20.68 14.87
N SER A 242 -46.30 -19.47 14.78
CA SER A 242 -46.38 -18.46 15.83
C SER A 242 -47.60 -17.53 15.69
N VAL A 243 -48.56 -17.89 14.82
CA VAL A 243 -49.84 -17.20 14.60
C VAL A 243 -50.93 -18.05 15.22
#